data_AF-A0AAN4ZKG5-F1
#
_entry.id   AF-A0AAN4ZKG5-F1
#
_cell.length_a   1.000
_cell.length_b   1.000
_cell.length_c   1.000
_cell.angle_alpha   90.00
_cell.angle_beta   90.00
_cell.angle_gamma   90.00
#
_symmetry.space_group_name_H-M   'P 1'
#
loop_
_entity.id
_entity.type
_entity.pdbx_description
1 polymer ?
#
loop_
_entity_poly.entity_id
_entity_poly.type
_entity_poly.pdbx_seq_one_letter_code
_entity_poly.pdbx_strand_id
1 'polypeptide(L)'
;MSRDEAEKVLERPGDFLVRKTELRGMDAFVLSYCVEAGKKSHYKIYTTRTGKNYWMYRFCSANVSQLIDYHMKTKAPINAKGYVIRSGVPRPAWDLYHEQVNLGAKLGNGEFGEVYKGVFTTSIFKKPEEVAVKTLKGRQVSTDERLTFLREANVMRTLKHPNIIRLHGVCAQRNPIMIVMEIATGGSLVDRIKEPSL
;
A
#
# COMPACT_ATOMS: atom_id res chain seq x y z
N MET A 1 4.01 0.22 0.65
CA MET A 1 4.99 1.12 1.30
C MET A 1 6.43 0.88 0.84
N SER A 2 7.09 1.94 0.37
CA SER A 2 8.52 1.95 0.01
C SER A 2 9.44 1.99 1.25
N ARG A 3 10.77 1.96 1.04
CA ARG A 3 11.75 2.16 2.12
C ARG A 3 11.59 3.56 2.72
N ASP A 4 11.59 4.59 1.89
CA ASP A 4 11.56 5.99 2.34
C ASP A 4 10.26 6.33 3.07
N GLU A 5 9.12 5.77 2.63
CA GLU A 5 7.85 5.89 3.34
C GLU A 5 7.89 5.20 4.69
N ALA A 6 8.53 4.02 4.78
CA ALA A 6 8.69 3.31 6.04
C ALA A 6 9.56 4.10 7.02
N GLU A 7 10.65 4.70 6.56
CA GLU A 7 11.55 5.49 7.43
C GLU A 7 10.85 6.72 8.03
N LYS A 8 9.88 7.31 7.31
CA LYS A 8 9.09 8.46 7.77
C LYS A 8 8.08 8.14 8.88
N VAL A 9 7.54 6.91 8.90
CA VAL A 9 6.53 6.49 9.90
C VAL A 9 7.12 5.78 11.11
N LEU A 10 8.42 5.48 11.08
CA LEU A 10 9.14 4.82 12.17
C LEU A 10 9.77 5.88 13.09
N GLU A 11 9.12 6.15 14.22
CA GLU A 11 9.47 7.29 15.07
C GLU A 11 10.28 6.88 16.30
N ARG A 12 9.82 5.86 17.05
CA ARG A 12 10.37 5.50 18.37
C ARG A 12 11.23 4.24 18.32
N PRO A 13 12.25 4.12 19.18
CA PRO A 13 13.05 2.90 19.28
C PRO A 13 12.18 1.66 19.50
N GLY A 14 12.37 0.63 18.67
CA GLY A 14 11.57 -0.59 18.72
C GLY A 14 10.31 -0.57 17.85
N ASP A 15 9.95 0.57 17.25
CA ASP A 15 8.93 0.61 16.20
C ASP A 15 9.40 -0.22 15.00
N PHE A 16 8.48 -0.94 14.39
CA PHE A 16 8.77 -1.73 13.20
C PHE A 16 7.57 -1.83 12.27
N LEU A 17 7.84 -2.18 11.02
CA LEU A 17 6.84 -2.65 10.07
C LEU A 17 7.44 -3.68 9.12
N VAL A 18 6.59 -4.52 8.55
CA VAL A 18 6.97 -5.45 7.49
C VAL A 18 6.46 -4.93 6.17
N ARG A 19 7.35 -4.88 5.17
CA ARG A 19 7.04 -4.46 3.81
C ARG A 19 7.52 -5.49 2.81
N LYS A 20 6.81 -5.58 1.70
CA LYS A 20 7.24 -6.32 0.51
C LYS A 20 8.11 -5.40 -0.34
N THR A 21 9.17 -5.93 -0.91
CA THR A 21 10.09 -5.22 -1.80
C THR A 21 10.49 -6.14 -2.93
N GLU A 22 10.84 -5.58 -4.07
CA GLU A 22 11.49 -6.34 -5.14
C GLU A 22 13.01 -6.28 -4.94
N LEU A 23 13.65 -7.44 -4.93
CA LEU A 23 15.10 -7.58 -4.84
C LEU A 23 15.55 -8.54 -5.94
N ARG A 24 16.26 -8.02 -6.95
CA ARG A 24 16.74 -8.79 -8.12
C ARG A 24 15.60 -9.52 -8.86
N GLY A 25 14.48 -8.82 -9.11
CA GLY A 25 13.32 -9.39 -9.80
C GLY A 25 12.48 -10.36 -8.97
N MET A 26 12.81 -10.56 -7.69
CA MET A 26 12.08 -11.44 -6.79
C MET A 26 11.46 -10.68 -5.64
N ASP A 27 10.24 -11.04 -5.32
CA ASP A 27 9.54 -10.56 -4.13
C ASP A 27 10.26 -11.02 -2.85
N ALA A 28 10.51 -10.08 -1.96
CA ALA A 28 11.11 -10.31 -0.66
C ALA A 28 10.38 -9.53 0.43
N PHE A 29 10.40 -10.08 1.65
CA PHE A 29 9.92 -9.38 2.83
C PHE A 29 11.09 -8.72 3.56
N VAL A 30 10.87 -7.50 4.02
CA VAL A 30 11.83 -6.73 4.80
C VAL A 30 11.14 -6.19 6.05
N LEU A 31 11.77 -6.40 7.20
CA LEU A 31 11.43 -5.75 8.46
C LEU A 31 12.20 -4.43 8.55
N SER A 32 11.50 -3.31 8.44
CA SER A 32 12.04 -1.99 8.74
C SER A 32 11.90 -1.73 10.23
N TYR A 33 12.97 -1.30 10.89
CA TYR A 33 13.10 -1.18 12.33
C TYR A 33 13.68 0.18 12.73
N CYS A 34 13.12 0.81 13.74
CA CYS A 34 13.67 2.02 14.35
C CYS A 34 14.65 1.64 15.47
N VAL A 35 15.95 1.92 15.24
CA VAL A 35 17.00 1.65 16.23
C VAL A 35 16.98 2.70 17.32
N GLU A 36 16.98 3.96 16.90
CA GLU A 36 16.91 5.16 17.72
C GLU A 36 16.22 6.26 16.91
N ALA A 37 15.85 7.36 17.57
CA ALA A 37 15.26 8.51 16.88
C ALA A 37 16.14 8.93 15.69
N GLY A 38 15.56 9.06 14.50
CA GLY A 38 16.30 9.37 13.27
C GLY A 38 17.10 8.21 12.61
N LYS A 39 17.32 7.06 13.28
CA LYS A 39 18.15 5.96 12.72
C LYS A 39 17.40 4.66 12.53
N LYS A 40 17.37 4.21 11.28
CA LYS A 40 16.56 3.07 10.81
C LYS A 40 17.46 1.93 10.34
N SER A 41 16.95 0.71 10.42
CA SER A 41 17.62 -0.48 9.90
C SER A 41 16.62 -1.39 9.21
N HIS A 42 17.08 -2.11 8.20
CA HIS A 42 16.22 -2.95 7.37
C HIS A 42 16.79 -4.37 7.31
N TYR A 43 16.00 -5.32 7.77
CA TYR A 43 16.39 -6.73 7.86
C TYR A 43 15.56 -7.55 6.88
N LYS A 44 16.22 -8.27 5.99
CA LYS A 44 15.54 -9.20 5.10
C LYS A 44 14.97 -10.35 5.93
N ILE A 45 13.71 -10.68 5.68
CA ILE A 45 13.10 -11.92 6.12
C ILE A 45 13.35 -12.92 5.01
N TYR A 46 14.04 -14.01 5.33
CA TYR A 46 14.48 -14.98 4.35
C TYR A 46 13.45 -16.10 4.24
N THR A 47 13.35 -16.69 3.06
CA THR A 47 12.61 -17.93 2.85
C THR A 47 13.61 -19.09 2.83
N THR A 48 13.22 -20.21 3.42
CA THR A 48 13.96 -21.48 3.35
C THR A 48 14.10 -21.96 1.91
N ARG A 49 15.08 -22.85 1.62
CA ARG A 49 15.33 -23.38 0.27
C ARG A 49 14.09 -24.06 -0.35
N THR A 50 13.23 -24.64 0.48
CA THR A 50 11.98 -25.29 0.03
C THR A 50 10.87 -24.30 -0.29
N GLY A 51 11.04 -23.01 0.02
CA GLY A 51 10.02 -21.98 -0.15
C GLY A 51 8.89 -22.00 0.89
N LYS A 52 8.89 -22.97 1.82
CA LYS A 52 7.73 -23.23 2.70
C LYS A 52 7.72 -22.40 3.98
N ASN A 53 8.89 -22.08 4.52
CA ASN A 53 9.04 -21.37 5.79
C ASN A 53 9.83 -20.08 5.64
N TYR A 54 9.56 -19.14 6.53
CA TYR A 54 10.20 -17.83 6.65
C TYR A 54 11.01 -17.77 7.93
N TRP A 55 12.17 -17.12 7.88
CA TRP A 55 13.06 -17.02 9.03
C TRP A 55 13.76 -15.67 9.11
N MET A 56 14.10 -15.30 10.33
CA MET A 56 14.89 -14.13 10.66
C MET A 56 15.76 -14.47 11.87
N TYR A 57 17.04 -14.11 11.77
CA TYR A 57 18.05 -14.44 12.78
C TYR A 57 18.05 -15.93 13.15
N ARG A 58 17.53 -16.30 14.33
CA ARG A 58 17.56 -17.67 14.88
C ARG A 58 16.19 -18.34 14.96
N PHE A 59 15.13 -17.73 14.40
CA PHE A 59 13.79 -18.31 14.44
C PHE A 59 13.20 -18.47 13.03
N CYS A 60 12.45 -19.55 12.86
CA CYS A 60 11.84 -19.97 11.59
C CYS A 60 10.38 -20.35 11.84
N SER A 61 9.48 -19.99 10.92
CA SER A 61 8.04 -20.22 11.02
C SER A 61 7.38 -20.39 9.64
N ALA A 62 6.17 -20.93 9.62
CA ALA A 62 5.42 -21.22 8.39
C ALA A 62 4.97 -19.95 7.65
N ASN A 63 4.77 -18.83 8.35
CA ASN A 63 4.43 -17.56 7.72
C ASN A 63 5.04 -16.37 8.47
N VAL A 64 5.12 -15.23 7.79
CA VAL A 64 5.71 -14.00 8.32
C VAL A 64 4.96 -13.49 9.55
N SER A 65 3.63 -13.65 9.62
CA SER A 65 2.85 -13.20 10.80
C SER A 65 3.28 -13.94 12.06
N GLN A 66 3.37 -15.27 12.01
CA GLN A 66 3.81 -16.08 13.15
C GLN A 66 5.26 -15.81 13.54
N LEU A 67 6.14 -15.55 12.57
CA LEU A 67 7.51 -15.11 12.82
C LEU A 67 7.54 -13.80 13.62
N ILE A 68 6.75 -12.79 13.21
CA ILE A 68 6.63 -11.51 13.92
C ILE A 68 6.02 -11.69 15.31
N ASP A 69 4.95 -12.47 15.42
CA ASP A 69 4.27 -12.74 16.69
C ASP A 69 5.22 -13.37 17.72
N TYR A 70 6.06 -14.31 17.28
CA TYR A 70 7.08 -14.92 18.14
C TYR A 70 8.02 -13.86 18.72
N HIS A 71 8.62 -13.01 17.88
CA HIS A 71 9.55 -11.98 18.33
C HIS A 71 8.86 -10.92 19.21
N MET A 72 7.61 -10.57 18.90
CA MET A 72 6.81 -9.64 19.69
C MET A 72 6.47 -10.18 21.08
N LYS A 73 6.07 -11.46 21.18
CA LYS A 73 5.65 -12.09 22.44
C LYS A 73 6.84 -12.46 23.33
N THR A 74 7.87 -13.06 22.76
CA THR A 74 9.03 -13.58 23.52
C THR A 74 10.12 -12.54 23.77
N LYS A 75 10.05 -11.39 23.08
CA LYS A 75 11.13 -10.39 23.05
C LYS A 75 12.47 -10.96 22.55
N ALA A 76 12.44 -12.07 21.81
CA ALA A 76 13.64 -12.62 21.18
C ALA A 76 14.23 -11.63 20.17
N PRO A 77 15.57 -11.50 20.11
CA PRO A 77 16.21 -10.51 19.25
C PRO A 77 16.05 -10.85 17.76
N ILE A 78 15.95 -9.81 16.94
CA ILE A 78 15.80 -9.90 15.48
C ILE A 78 17.14 -9.92 14.73
N ASN A 79 18.26 -9.75 15.44
CA ASN A 79 19.61 -9.76 14.88
C ASN A 79 20.68 -10.06 15.96
N ALA A 80 21.94 -10.18 15.54
CA ALA A 80 23.07 -10.42 16.43
C ALA A 80 23.40 -9.25 17.39
N LYS A 81 22.88 -8.05 17.13
CA LYS A 81 23.05 -6.86 17.99
C LYS A 81 22.05 -6.82 19.16
N GLY A 82 21.14 -7.79 19.25
CA GLY A 82 20.17 -7.87 20.34
C GLY A 82 18.96 -6.94 20.18
N TYR A 83 18.67 -6.44 18.98
CA TYR A 83 17.51 -5.55 18.78
C TYR A 83 16.19 -6.31 18.93
N VAL A 84 15.20 -5.68 19.55
CA VAL A 84 13.89 -6.29 19.87
C VAL A 84 12.77 -5.41 19.35
N ILE A 85 11.84 -6.00 18.59
CA ILE A 85 10.64 -5.31 18.13
C ILE A 85 9.64 -5.11 19.26
N ARG A 86 9.04 -3.92 19.32
CA ARG A 86 8.17 -3.51 20.43
C ARG A 86 6.79 -3.08 19.96
N SER A 87 6.71 -2.34 18.86
CA SER A 87 5.50 -1.64 18.44
C SER A 87 5.37 -1.74 16.92
N GLY A 88 4.33 -2.44 16.46
CA GLY A 88 4.03 -2.56 15.04
C GLY A 88 3.35 -1.29 14.55
N VAL A 89 3.97 -0.58 13.61
CA VAL A 89 3.36 0.59 12.98
C VAL A 89 2.26 0.11 12.04
N PRO A 90 0.99 0.52 12.26
CA PRO A 90 -0.11 0.08 11.43
C PRO A 90 0.05 0.59 10.00
N ARG A 91 -0.47 -0.17 9.05
CA ARG A 91 -0.60 0.25 7.67
C ARG A 91 -1.41 1.56 7.61
N PRO A 92 -0.90 2.61 6.94
CA PRO A 92 -1.66 3.84 6.78
C PRO A 92 -2.97 3.60 6.04
N ALA A 93 -4.03 4.32 6.41
CA ALA A 93 -5.37 4.13 5.86
C ALA A 93 -5.46 4.32 4.33
N TRP A 94 -4.52 5.03 3.73
CA TRP A 94 -4.44 5.25 2.28
C TRP A 94 -3.70 4.13 1.52
N ASP A 95 -2.94 3.24 2.17
CA ASP A 95 -2.24 2.11 1.52
C ASP A 95 -3.19 0.90 1.48
N LEU A 96 -4.17 0.94 0.59
CA LEU A 96 -5.33 0.03 0.52
C LEU A 96 -4.95 -1.34 -0.06
N TYR A 97 -5.58 -2.41 0.44
CA TYR A 97 -5.50 -3.73 -0.20
C TYR A 97 -6.37 -3.78 -1.47
N HIS A 98 -5.90 -4.49 -2.50
CA HIS A 98 -6.70 -4.77 -3.70
C HIS A 98 -8.04 -5.43 -3.37
N GLU A 99 -8.07 -6.30 -2.36
CA GLU A 99 -9.26 -7.01 -1.90
C GLU A 99 -10.35 -6.07 -1.35
N GLN A 100 -10.00 -4.83 -1.00
CA GLN A 100 -10.97 -3.83 -0.56
C GLN A 100 -11.71 -3.16 -1.73
N VAL A 101 -11.27 -3.38 -2.97
CA VAL A 101 -11.76 -2.68 -4.16
C VAL A 101 -12.27 -3.69 -5.18
N ASN A 102 -13.55 -3.62 -5.50
CA ASN A 102 -14.13 -4.37 -6.61
C ASN A 102 -14.31 -3.44 -7.82
N LEU A 103 -13.72 -3.80 -8.95
CA LEU A 103 -13.83 -3.04 -10.20
C LEU A 103 -15.16 -3.38 -10.90
N GLY A 104 -15.86 -2.35 -11.37
CA GLY A 104 -17.09 -2.45 -12.14
C GLY A 104 -16.91 -1.96 -13.57
N ALA A 105 -17.94 -1.28 -14.09
CA ALA A 105 -17.96 -0.79 -15.46
C ALA A 105 -16.90 0.29 -15.71
N LYS A 106 -16.33 0.31 -16.92
CA LYS A 106 -15.42 1.37 -17.36
C LYS A 106 -16.19 2.68 -17.50
N LEU A 107 -15.68 3.75 -16.88
CA LEU A 107 -16.20 5.12 -16.96
C LEU A 107 -15.54 5.91 -18.08
N GLY A 108 -14.26 5.66 -18.35
CA GLY A 108 -13.54 6.41 -19.38
C GLY A 108 -12.06 6.05 -19.49
N ASN A 109 -11.33 6.89 -20.22
CA ASN A 109 -9.88 6.82 -20.34
C ASN A 109 -9.29 8.11 -19.76
N GLY A 110 -8.23 7.98 -18.96
CA GLY A 110 -7.38 9.10 -18.56
C GLY A 110 -6.02 9.00 -19.25
N GLU A 111 -5.17 9.99 -19.00
CA GLU A 111 -3.80 10.06 -19.53
C GLU A 111 -2.99 8.78 -19.24
N PHE A 112 -3.03 8.30 -18.00
CA PHE A 112 -2.26 7.12 -17.56
C PHE A 112 -2.98 5.79 -17.77
N GLY A 113 -4.27 5.79 -18.13
CA GLY A 113 -4.97 4.53 -18.28
C GLY A 113 -6.48 4.61 -18.30
N GLU A 114 -7.12 3.69 -17.61
CA GLU A 114 -8.58 3.51 -17.62
C GLU A 114 -9.15 3.92 -16.28
N VAL A 115 -10.34 4.51 -16.32
CA VAL A 115 -11.10 4.85 -15.11
C VAL A 115 -12.31 3.94 -15.08
N TYR A 116 -12.53 3.29 -13.96
CA TYR A 116 -13.65 2.39 -13.72
C TYR A 116 -14.51 2.92 -12.58
N LYS A 117 -15.80 2.60 -12.63
CA LYS A 117 -16.65 2.60 -11.45
C LYS A 117 -16.21 1.42 -10.60
N GLY A 118 -16.25 1.55 -9.28
CA GLY A 118 -15.91 0.47 -8.37
C GLY A 118 -16.68 0.57 -7.07
N VAL A 119 -16.49 -0.45 -6.24
CA VAL A 119 -17.02 -0.53 -4.89
C VAL A 119 -15.86 -0.69 -3.92
N PHE A 120 -15.75 0.24 -2.97
CA PHE A 120 -14.74 0.23 -1.93
C PHE A 120 -15.33 -0.20 -0.58
N THR A 121 -14.75 -1.22 0.02
CA THR A 121 -15.20 -1.77 1.32
C THR A 121 -14.12 -1.55 2.38
N THR A 122 -14.44 -0.73 3.38
CA THR A 122 -13.51 -0.42 4.49
C THR A 122 -13.59 -1.44 5.62
N SER A 123 -14.75 -2.07 5.82
CA SER A 123 -15.01 -3.06 6.87
C SER A 123 -16.25 -3.85 6.52
N ILE A 124 -16.33 -5.10 6.97
CA ILE A 124 -17.53 -5.95 6.84
C ILE A 124 -18.76 -5.36 7.54
N PHE A 125 -18.56 -4.44 8.49
CA PHE A 125 -19.63 -3.79 9.24
C PHE A 125 -20.07 -2.43 8.65
N LYS A 126 -19.37 -1.92 7.63
CA LYS A 126 -19.68 -0.64 6.99
C LYS A 126 -20.29 -0.88 5.61
N LYS A 127 -21.24 -0.02 5.23
CA LYS A 127 -21.80 -0.03 3.89
C LYS A 127 -20.67 0.20 2.87
N PRO A 128 -20.58 -0.60 1.80
CA PRO A 128 -19.65 -0.34 0.71
C PRO A 128 -19.95 1.00 0.04
N GLU A 129 -18.90 1.70 -0.40
CA GLU A 129 -18.98 3.01 -1.03
C GLU A 129 -18.71 2.89 -2.53
N GLU A 130 -19.50 3.57 -3.36
CA GLU A 130 -19.21 3.67 -4.79
C GLU A 130 -18.03 4.62 -5.00
N VAL A 131 -17.08 4.21 -5.84
CA VAL A 131 -15.82 4.94 -6.08
C VAL A 131 -15.49 4.99 -7.57
N ALA A 132 -14.67 5.96 -7.95
CA ALA A 132 -13.94 5.90 -9.20
C ALA A 132 -12.55 5.30 -8.95
N VAL A 133 -12.11 4.42 -9.85
CA VAL A 133 -10.85 3.70 -9.73
C VAL A 133 -10.05 3.92 -11.00
N LYS A 134 -8.97 4.69 -10.89
CA LYS A 134 -8.02 4.90 -11.98
C LYS A 134 -7.00 3.77 -11.94
N THR A 135 -6.76 3.14 -13.08
CA THR A 135 -5.77 2.06 -13.22
C THR A 135 -4.68 2.48 -14.20
N LEU A 136 -3.47 1.97 -13.97
CA LEU A 136 -2.35 2.12 -14.90
C LEU A 136 -2.41 0.99 -15.95
N LYS A 137 -2.35 1.35 -17.25
CA LYS A 137 -2.45 0.39 -18.36
C LYS A 137 -1.20 -0.51 -18.44
N GLY A 138 -1.39 -1.77 -18.83
CA GLY A 138 -0.32 -2.65 -19.31
C GLY A 138 0.16 -3.73 -18.33
N ARG A 139 0.63 -4.86 -18.89
CA ARG A 139 1.26 -5.96 -18.14
C ARG A 139 2.70 -5.64 -17.72
N GLN A 140 3.38 -4.76 -18.47
CA GLN A 140 4.73 -4.28 -18.20
C GLN A 140 4.67 -2.77 -18.04
N VAL A 141 4.55 -2.33 -16.79
CA VAL A 141 4.57 -0.92 -16.41
C VAL A 141 6.02 -0.56 -16.09
N SER A 142 6.57 0.47 -16.72
CA SER A 142 7.90 0.96 -16.37
C SER A 142 7.91 1.57 -14.96
N THR A 143 9.09 1.56 -14.31
CA THR A 143 9.25 2.21 -13.00
C THR A 143 8.85 3.69 -13.04
N ASP A 144 9.13 4.38 -14.14
CA ASP A 144 8.84 5.80 -14.30
C ASP A 144 7.36 6.10 -14.48
N GLU A 145 6.62 5.30 -15.25
CA GLU A 145 5.17 5.40 -15.35
C GLU A 145 4.51 5.13 -14.00
N ARG A 146 4.98 4.11 -13.28
CA ARG A 146 4.53 3.81 -11.92
C ARG A 146 4.76 4.98 -10.97
N LEU A 147 5.95 5.58 -11.00
CA LEU A 147 6.26 6.73 -10.16
C LEU A 147 5.39 7.94 -10.51
N THR A 148 5.22 8.22 -11.80
CA THR A 148 4.40 9.34 -12.29
C THR A 148 2.94 9.16 -11.89
N PHE A 149 2.40 7.96 -12.05
CA PHE A 149 1.05 7.62 -11.61
C PHE A 149 0.87 7.82 -10.09
N LEU A 150 1.83 7.36 -9.27
CA LEU A 150 1.77 7.52 -7.82
C LEU A 150 2.00 8.96 -7.35
N ARG A 151 2.64 9.82 -8.16
CA ARG A 151 2.78 11.25 -7.85
C ARG A 151 1.42 11.94 -7.80
N GLU A 152 0.51 11.62 -8.72
CA GLU A 152 -0.86 12.14 -8.71
C GLU A 152 -1.54 11.86 -7.37
N ALA A 153 -1.50 10.60 -6.91
CA ALA A 153 -2.06 10.23 -5.62
C ALA A 153 -1.36 10.94 -4.44
N ASN A 154 -0.03 11.12 -4.49
CA ASN A 154 0.69 11.83 -3.45
C ASN A 154 0.31 13.31 -3.33
N VAL A 155 0.01 13.98 -4.45
CA VAL A 155 -0.55 15.33 -4.42
C VAL A 155 -1.97 15.30 -3.86
N MET A 156 -2.83 14.40 -4.34
CA MET A 156 -4.21 14.30 -3.85
C MET A 156 -4.30 14.00 -2.34
N ARG A 157 -3.32 13.28 -1.76
CA ARG A 157 -3.25 13.01 -0.31
C ARG A 157 -3.19 14.25 0.56
N THR A 158 -2.71 15.38 0.03
CA THR A 158 -2.61 16.64 0.79
C THR A 158 -3.82 17.55 0.60
N LEU A 159 -4.74 17.19 -0.31
CA LEU A 159 -5.90 18.00 -0.66
C LEU A 159 -7.15 17.54 0.11
N LYS A 160 -7.80 18.49 0.80
CA LYS A 160 -9.08 18.25 1.48
C LYS A 160 -9.96 19.48 1.34
N HIS A 161 -10.86 19.45 0.35
CA HIS A 161 -11.76 20.57 0.05
C HIS A 161 -13.04 20.04 -0.61
N PRO A 162 -14.23 20.63 -0.33
CA PRO A 162 -15.50 20.18 -0.89
C PRO A 162 -15.59 20.21 -2.43
N ASN A 163 -14.74 21.00 -3.09
CA ASN A 163 -14.70 21.10 -4.56
C ASN A 163 -13.50 20.37 -5.20
N ILE A 164 -12.83 19.49 -4.45
CA ILE A 164 -11.74 18.65 -4.95
C ILE A 164 -12.10 17.20 -4.67
N ILE A 165 -12.04 16.35 -5.71
CA ILE A 165 -12.31 14.91 -5.59
C ILE A 165 -11.41 14.32 -4.50
N ARG A 166 -12.04 13.71 -3.50
CA ARG A 166 -11.33 13.14 -2.36
C ARG A 166 -10.64 11.83 -2.77
N LEU A 167 -9.38 11.69 -2.38
CA LEU A 167 -8.68 10.42 -2.43
C LEU A 167 -9.12 9.51 -1.27
N HIS A 168 -9.46 8.26 -1.56
CA HIS A 168 -9.58 7.21 -0.54
C HIS A 168 -8.23 6.56 -0.26
N GLY A 169 -7.49 6.22 -1.31
CA GLY A 169 -6.17 5.63 -1.18
C GLY A 169 -5.67 5.00 -2.47
N VAL A 170 -4.65 4.14 -2.33
CA VAL A 170 -3.92 3.54 -3.43
C VAL A 170 -3.69 2.06 -3.15
N CYS A 171 -3.94 1.21 -4.13
CA CYS A 171 -3.54 -0.20 -4.13
C CYS A 171 -2.30 -0.38 -5.00
N ALA A 172 -1.12 -0.43 -4.37
CA ALA A 172 0.17 -0.49 -5.08
C ALA A 172 0.94 -1.80 -4.88
N GLN A 173 0.36 -2.79 -4.19
CA GLN A 173 1.06 -4.00 -3.77
C GLN A 173 1.22 -5.04 -4.89
N ARG A 174 0.36 -4.97 -5.91
CA ARG A 174 0.40 -5.78 -7.14
C ARG A 174 -0.21 -5.01 -8.31
N ASN A 175 -0.03 -5.54 -9.51
CA ASN A 175 -0.73 -5.03 -10.69
C ASN A 175 -2.20 -5.54 -10.72
N PRO A 176 -3.13 -4.76 -11.28
CA PRO A 176 -2.96 -3.37 -11.69
C PRO A 176 -2.81 -2.44 -10.48
N ILE A 177 -2.01 -1.38 -10.59
CA ILE A 177 -1.94 -0.32 -9.57
C ILE A 177 -3.22 0.50 -9.68
N MET A 178 -3.86 0.79 -8.55
CA MET A 178 -5.15 1.50 -8.50
C MET A 178 -5.07 2.74 -7.62
N ILE A 179 -5.62 3.85 -8.11
CA ILE A 179 -5.93 5.05 -7.31
C ILE A 179 -7.44 5.07 -7.11
N VAL A 180 -7.87 5.00 -5.84
CA VAL A 180 -9.27 4.94 -5.45
C VAL A 180 -9.72 6.32 -4.99
N MET A 181 -10.71 6.88 -5.67
CA MET A 181 -11.17 8.25 -5.46
C MET A 181 -12.69 8.30 -5.37
N GLU A 182 -13.20 9.38 -4.78
CA GLU A 182 -14.62 9.69 -4.75
C GLU A 182 -15.20 9.71 -6.17
N ILE A 183 -16.41 9.18 -6.34
CA ILE A 183 -17.12 9.20 -7.61
C ILE A 183 -17.96 10.48 -7.75
N ALA A 184 -17.64 11.29 -8.76
CA ALA A 184 -18.52 12.38 -9.18
C ALA A 184 -19.63 11.83 -10.08
N THR A 185 -20.80 11.55 -9.49
CA THR A 185 -21.94 10.95 -10.19
C THR A 185 -22.50 11.82 -11.32
N GLY A 186 -22.26 13.13 -11.29
CA GLY A 186 -22.66 14.07 -12.34
C GLY A 186 -21.86 14.00 -13.64
N GLY A 187 -20.81 13.17 -13.70
CA GLY A 187 -19.95 13.04 -14.88
C GLY A 187 -19.01 14.24 -15.07
N SER A 188 -18.48 14.40 -16.29
CA SER A 188 -17.59 15.52 -16.58
C SER A 188 -18.37 16.83 -16.77
N LEU A 189 -17.75 17.94 -16.39
CA LEU A 189 -18.35 19.28 -16.61
C LEU A 189 -18.56 19.55 -18.11
N VAL A 190 -17.69 19.05 -18.98
CA VAL A 190 -17.82 19.21 -20.44
C VAL A 190 -19.10 18.54 -20.93
N ASP A 191 -19.38 17.33 -20.47
CA ASP A 191 -20.60 16.61 -20.87
C ASP A 191 -21.84 17.33 -20.31
N ARG A 192 -21.77 17.80 -19.06
CA ARG A 192 -22.84 18.57 -18.43
C ARG A 192 -23.17 19.89 -19.16
N ILE A 193 -22.16 20.55 -19.72
CA ILE A 193 -22.34 21.78 -20.49
C ILE A 193 -22.98 21.46 -21.85
N LYS A 194 -22.60 20.35 -22.49
CA LYS A 194 -23.15 19.94 -23.79
C LYS A 194 -24.57 19.39 -23.70
N GLU A 195 -24.87 18.67 -22.62
CA GLU A 195 -26.17 18.04 -22.37
C GLU A 195 -26.66 18.45 -20.97
N PRO A 196 -27.31 19.62 -20.84
CA PRO A 196 -27.73 20.16 -19.54
C PRO A 196 -28.75 19.30 -18.79
N SER A 197 -29.39 18.35 -19.48
CA SER A 197 -30.41 17.44 -18.96
C SER A 197 -29.87 16.13 -18.37
N LEU A 198 -28.56 15.86 -18.46
CA LEU A 198 -27.91 14.78 -17.70
C LEU A 198 -27.91 15.08 -16.20
#